data_AF-A0A1D8JGD5-F1
#
_entry.id   AF-A0A1D8JGD5-F1
#
_cell.length_a   1.000
_cell.length_b   1.000
_cell.length_c   1.000
_cell.angle_alpha   90.00
_cell.angle_beta   90.00
_cell.angle_gamma   90.00
#
_symmetry.space_group_name_H-M   'P 1'
#
loop_
_entity.id
_entity.type
_entity.pdbx_description
1 polymer ?
#
loop_
_entity_poly.entity_id
_entity_poly.type
_entity_poly.pdbx_seq_one_letter_code
_entity_poly.pdbx_strand_id
1 'polypeptide(L)'
;MIQTKKDVLRFEGELNSIRREQMRFTETCFNEKIHESWEQLKFIAAKKQLQAMPIDTISTLGRGIPINRLAMNGFETIFDIRNKSIEDLRMINGIGEVSAQAIYEAVSKKVTSVYEAATPKLNPIIFQKKIYC
;
A
#
# COMPACT_ATOMS: atom_id res chain seq x y z
N MET A 1 15.11 -9.84 48.39
CA MET A 1 15.97 -10.69 49.26
C MET A 1 15.44 -12.11 49.18
N ILE A 2 16.24 -13.09 48.76
CA ILE A 2 15.81 -14.49 48.66
C ILE A 2 15.87 -15.08 50.06
N GLN A 3 14.74 -15.52 50.60
CA GLN A 3 14.67 -16.01 51.98
C GLN A 3 14.34 -17.51 52.05
N THR A 4 13.71 -18.07 51.02
CA THR A 4 13.22 -19.46 51.03
C THR A 4 13.43 -20.18 49.70
N LYS A 5 13.41 -21.53 49.74
CA LYS A 5 13.40 -22.38 48.53
C LYS A 5 12.19 -22.08 47.62
N LYS A 6 11.08 -21.65 48.20
CA LYS A 6 9.87 -21.23 47.46
C LYS A 6 10.11 -19.95 46.68
N ASP A 7 10.87 -19.00 47.22
CA ASP A 7 11.25 -17.77 46.50
C ASP A 7 12.12 -18.09 45.28
N VAL A 8 13.06 -19.03 45.41
CA VAL A 8 13.91 -19.48 44.30
C VAL A 8 13.07 -20.04 43.15
N LEU A 9 12.14 -20.95 43.44
CA LEU A 9 11.25 -21.55 42.43
C LEU A 9 10.34 -20.51 41.77
N ARG A 10 9.86 -19.51 42.54
CA ARG A 10 9.07 -18.41 41.98
C ARG A 10 9.91 -17.59 40.99
N PHE A 11 11.12 -17.18 41.40
CA PHE A 11 12.00 -16.38 40.54
C PHE A 11 12.47 -17.15 39.30
N GLU A 12 12.71 -18.46 39.38
CA GLU A 12 12.99 -19.29 38.21
C GLU A 12 11.80 -19.32 37.23
N GLY A 13 10.57 -19.40 37.75
CA GLY A 13 9.35 -19.30 36.95
C GLY A 13 9.23 -17.96 36.22
N GLU A 14 9.46 -16.85 36.94
CA GLU A 14 9.46 -15.49 36.40
C GLU A 14 10.55 -15.31 35.33
N LEU A 15 11.79 -15.74 35.61
CA LEU A 15 12.91 -15.70 34.66
C LEU A 15 12.61 -16.48 33.39
N ASN A 16 12.02 -17.66 33.51
CA ASN A 16 11.63 -18.46 32.34
C ASN A 16 10.49 -17.82 31.55
N SER A 17 9.56 -17.12 32.20
CA SER A 17 8.53 -16.35 31.51
C SER A 17 9.11 -15.18 30.72
N ILE A 18 9.96 -14.37 31.36
CA ILE A 18 10.63 -13.23 30.74
C ILE A 18 11.49 -13.68 29.56
N ARG A 19 12.24 -14.78 29.73
CA ARG A 19 13.06 -15.36 28.66
C ARG A 19 12.21 -15.77 27.45
N ARG A 20 11.05 -16.39 27.67
CA ARG A 20 10.13 -16.77 26.59
C ARG A 20 9.53 -15.55 25.89
N GLU A 21 9.24 -14.47 26.62
CA GLU A 21 8.78 -13.22 26.01
C GLU A 21 9.88 -12.58 25.15
N GLN A 22 11.12 -12.54 25.64
CA GLN A 22 12.26 -12.04 24.86
C GLN A 22 12.47 -12.85 23.57
N MET A 23 12.32 -14.17 23.61
CA MET A 23 12.43 -15.02 22.42
C MET A 23 11.39 -14.71 21.32
N ARG A 24 10.31 -13.98 21.62
CA ARG A 24 9.33 -13.54 20.61
C ARG A 24 9.80 -12.33 19.80
N PHE A 25 10.80 -11.60 20.29
CA PHE A 25 11.39 -10.43 19.63
C PHE A 25 12.60 -10.85 18.80
N THR A 26 12.37 -11.69 17.81
CA THR A 26 13.40 -12.12 16.86
C THR A 26 13.61 -11.07 15.78
N GLU A 27 14.77 -11.10 15.13
CA GLU A 27 15.05 -10.30 13.95
C GLU A 27 13.99 -10.52 12.86
N THR A 28 13.54 -11.76 12.66
CA THR A 28 12.46 -12.12 11.73
C THR A 28 11.16 -11.38 12.05
N CYS A 29 10.74 -11.38 13.32
CA CYS A 29 9.53 -10.69 13.77
C CYS A 29 9.61 -9.17 13.51
N PHE A 30 10.77 -8.55 13.73
CA PHE A 30 10.96 -7.14 13.42
C PHE A 30 10.99 -6.88 11.92
N ASN A 31 11.68 -7.71 11.14
CA ASN A 31 11.75 -7.59 9.68
C ASN A 31 10.36 -7.71 9.04
N GLU A 32 9.53 -8.65 9.48
CA GLU A 32 8.15 -8.80 9.04
C GLU A 32 7.33 -7.54 9.33
N LYS A 33 7.38 -7.02 10.57
CA LYS A 33 6.67 -5.79 10.95
C LYS A 33 7.14 -4.55 10.17
N ILE A 34 8.45 -4.44 9.93
CA ILE A 34 9.03 -3.37 9.13
C ILE A 34 8.53 -3.47 7.68
N HIS A 35 8.49 -4.67 7.11
CA HIS A 35 7.97 -4.92 5.78
C HIS A 35 6.48 -4.57 5.67
N GLU A 36 5.64 -5.03 6.60
CA GLU A 36 4.22 -4.68 6.63
C GLU A 36 4.00 -3.17 6.72
N SER A 37 4.73 -2.50 7.61
CA SER A 37 4.66 -1.04 7.76
C SER A 37 5.10 -0.33 6.49
N TRP A 38 6.12 -0.86 5.80
CA TRP A 38 6.59 -0.32 4.53
C TRP A 38 5.54 -0.42 3.43
N GLU A 39 4.92 -1.58 3.26
CA GLU A 39 3.87 -1.78 2.26
C GLU A 39 2.66 -0.88 2.52
N GLN A 40 2.28 -0.68 3.79
CA GLN A 40 1.24 0.29 4.15
C GLN A 40 1.62 1.73 3.77
N LEU A 41 2.87 2.13 4.01
CA LEU A 41 3.36 3.46 3.63
C LEU A 41 3.38 3.63 2.11
N LYS A 42 3.82 2.61 1.36
CA LYS A 42 3.78 2.61 -0.12
C LYS A 42 2.37 2.78 -0.63
N PHE A 43 1.42 2.03 -0.06
CA PHE A 43 0.02 2.15 -0.40
C PHE A 43 -0.53 3.55 -0.15
N ILE A 44 -0.24 4.15 1.02
CA ILE A 44 -0.68 5.52 1.34
C ILE A 44 -0.06 6.55 0.39
N ALA A 45 1.23 6.41 0.07
CA ALA A 45 1.93 7.29 -0.87
C ALA A 45 1.34 7.19 -2.28
N ALA A 46 1.17 5.98 -2.80
CA ALA A 46 0.56 5.72 -4.10
C ALA A 46 -0.87 6.27 -4.17
N LYS A 47 -1.69 6.02 -3.14
CA LYS A 47 -3.04 6.56 -3.02
C LYS A 47 -3.06 8.09 -3.14
N LYS A 48 -2.20 8.78 -2.40
CA LYS A 48 -2.10 10.25 -2.45
C LYS A 48 -1.70 10.73 -3.84
N GLN A 49 -0.77 10.03 -4.50
CA GLN A 49 -0.39 10.37 -5.88
C GLN A 49 -1.55 10.21 -6.86
N LEU A 50 -2.30 9.10 -6.78
CA LEU A 50 -3.47 8.87 -7.64
C LEU A 50 -4.58 9.92 -7.40
N GLN A 51 -4.77 10.36 -6.16
CA GLN A 51 -5.74 11.41 -5.81
C GLN A 51 -5.33 12.79 -6.32
N ALA A 52 -4.04 13.03 -6.52
CA ALA A 52 -3.54 14.29 -7.09
C ALA A 52 -3.39 14.22 -8.62
N MET A 53 -3.55 13.04 -9.22
CA MET A 53 -3.34 12.81 -10.65
C MET A 53 -4.64 13.06 -11.41
N PRO A 54 -4.71 14.11 -12.25
CA PRO A 54 -5.95 14.41 -12.95
C PRO A 54 -6.28 13.34 -13.99
N ILE A 55 -7.58 13.20 -14.25
CA ILE A 55 -8.11 12.16 -15.13
C ILE A 55 -7.59 12.27 -16.57
N ASP A 56 -7.22 13.48 -16.99
CA ASP A 56 -6.67 13.76 -18.32
C ASP A 56 -5.36 13.00 -18.61
N THR A 57 -4.61 12.64 -17.58
CA THR A 57 -3.34 11.93 -17.70
C THR A 57 -3.47 10.58 -18.40
N ILE A 58 -4.66 9.95 -18.40
CA ILE A 58 -4.89 8.70 -19.16
C ILE A 58 -4.85 8.89 -20.67
N SER A 59 -5.10 10.11 -21.20
CA SER A 59 -4.97 10.36 -22.65
C SER A 59 -3.60 10.03 -23.19
N THR A 60 -2.57 10.17 -22.35
CA THR A 60 -1.18 9.86 -22.72
C THR A 60 -0.94 8.36 -22.92
N LEU A 61 -1.88 7.51 -22.50
CA LEU A 61 -1.76 6.05 -22.49
C LEU A 61 -2.55 5.38 -23.63
N GLY A 62 -3.46 6.10 -24.31
CA GLY A 62 -4.28 5.51 -25.37
C GLY A 62 -5.09 6.55 -26.15
N ARG A 63 -5.29 6.29 -27.45
CA ARG A 63 -6.17 7.09 -28.32
C ARG A 63 -7.63 6.68 -28.13
N GLY A 64 -8.55 7.64 -28.22
CA GLY A 64 -9.99 7.37 -28.18
C GLY A 64 -10.59 7.25 -26.77
N ILE A 65 -9.88 7.70 -25.73
CA ILE A 65 -10.43 7.77 -24.38
C ILE A 65 -11.31 9.04 -24.25
N PRO A 66 -12.62 8.90 -23.96
CA PRO A 66 -13.55 10.03 -23.89
C PRO A 66 -13.42 10.79 -22.55
N ILE A 67 -12.30 11.49 -22.33
CA ILE A 67 -12.03 12.23 -21.07
C ILE A 67 -13.15 13.19 -20.72
N ASN A 68 -13.68 13.92 -21.70
CA ASN A 68 -14.78 14.86 -21.48
C ASN A 68 -16.00 14.17 -20.88
N ARG A 69 -16.28 12.91 -21.27
CA ARG A 69 -17.39 12.15 -20.68
C ARG A 69 -17.10 11.75 -19.24
N LEU A 70 -15.87 11.37 -18.93
CA LEU A 70 -15.46 11.07 -17.56
C LEU A 70 -15.59 12.31 -16.66
N ALA A 71 -15.05 13.45 -17.10
CA ALA A 71 -15.14 14.71 -16.38
C ALA A 71 -16.59 15.18 -16.18
N MET A 72 -17.45 15.07 -17.21
CA MET A 72 -18.88 15.40 -17.10
C MET A 72 -19.65 14.53 -16.11
N ASN A 73 -19.14 13.33 -15.79
CA ASN A 73 -19.73 12.42 -14.80
C ASN A 73 -19.08 12.54 -13.41
N GLY A 74 -18.30 13.61 -13.17
CA GLY A 74 -17.71 13.92 -11.87
C GLY A 74 -16.44 13.13 -11.56
N PHE A 75 -15.82 12.49 -12.55
CA PHE A 75 -14.51 11.86 -12.39
C PHE A 75 -13.41 12.88 -12.66
N GLU A 76 -12.71 13.30 -11.62
CA GLU A 76 -11.67 14.34 -11.71
C GLU A 76 -10.27 13.75 -11.73
N THR A 77 -10.10 12.58 -11.09
CA THR A 77 -8.78 11.98 -10.85
C THR A 77 -8.75 10.51 -11.26
N ILE A 78 -7.53 9.98 -11.46
CA ILE A 78 -7.33 8.53 -11.65
C ILE A 78 -7.90 7.75 -10.48
N PHE A 79 -7.79 8.30 -9.28
CA PHE A 79 -8.31 7.66 -8.08
C PHE A 79 -9.81 7.40 -8.18
N ASP A 80 -10.60 8.29 -8.76
CA ASP A 80 -12.06 8.17 -8.78
C ASP A 80 -12.55 7.00 -9.64
N ILE A 81 -11.77 6.62 -10.66
CA ILE A 81 -12.14 5.55 -11.61
C ILE A 81 -11.35 4.25 -11.42
N ARG A 82 -10.32 4.22 -10.57
CA ARG A 82 -9.42 3.07 -10.42
C ARG A 82 -10.09 1.74 -10.06
N ASN A 83 -11.26 1.79 -9.45
CA ASN A 83 -12.00 0.62 -8.97
C ASN A 83 -13.22 0.31 -9.84
N LYS A 84 -13.42 1.02 -10.96
CA LYS A 84 -14.56 0.81 -11.84
C LYS A 84 -14.30 -0.40 -12.74
N SER A 85 -15.26 -1.30 -12.83
CA SER A 85 -15.20 -2.37 -13.82
C SER A 85 -15.49 -1.83 -15.22
N ILE A 86 -15.27 -2.66 -16.24
CA ILE A 86 -15.64 -2.34 -17.63
C ILE A 86 -17.15 -2.08 -17.73
N GLU A 87 -17.97 -2.87 -17.02
CA GLU A 87 -19.42 -2.71 -16.97
C GLU A 87 -19.82 -1.38 -16.33
N ASP A 88 -19.20 -1.01 -15.20
CA ASP A 88 -19.46 0.29 -14.57
C ASP A 88 -19.15 1.46 -15.52
N LEU A 89 -18.05 1.34 -16.28
CA LEU A 89 -17.63 2.36 -17.24
C LEU A 89 -18.59 2.44 -18.42
N ARG A 90 -19.16 1.33 -18.87
CA ARG A 90 -20.18 1.29 -19.93
C ARG A 90 -21.52 1.91 -19.53
N MET A 91 -21.83 1.96 -18.23
CA MET A 91 -23.04 2.64 -17.76
C MET A 91 -22.93 4.16 -17.87
N ILE A 92 -21.73 4.69 -18.09
CA ILE A 92 -21.50 6.13 -18.28
C ILE A 92 -21.96 6.53 -19.68
N ASN A 93 -22.85 7.51 -19.74
CA ASN A 93 -23.38 7.99 -21.01
C ASN A 93 -22.26 8.50 -21.93
N GLY A 94 -22.20 7.94 -23.15
CA GLY A 94 -21.17 8.26 -24.14
C GLY A 94 -19.89 7.44 -24.02
N ILE A 95 -19.85 6.40 -23.19
CA ILE A 95 -18.76 5.42 -23.13
C ILE A 95 -19.27 4.07 -23.64
N GLY A 96 -18.82 3.68 -24.84
CA GLY A 96 -19.10 2.36 -25.41
C GLY A 96 -18.09 1.30 -24.94
N GLU A 97 -18.35 0.04 -25.32
CA GLU A 97 -17.52 -1.13 -24.97
C GLU A 97 -16.02 -0.89 -25.19
N VAL A 98 -15.65 -0.47 -26.40
CA VAL A 98 -14.25 -0.27 -26.80
C VAL A 98 -13.58 0.80 -25.94
N SER A 99 -14.28 1.89 -25.64
CA SER A 99 -13.77 2.96 -24.79
C SER A 99 -13.67 2.52 -23.34
N ALA A 100 -14.65 1.76 -22.82
CA ALA A 100 -14.63 1.23 -21.47
C ALA A 100 -13.43 0.29 -21.24
N GLN A 101 -13.18 -0.61 -22.19
CA GLN A 101 -12.01 -1.49 -22.17
C GLN A 101 -10.71 -0.68 -22.18
N ALA A 102 -10.58 0.30 -23.09
CA ALA A 102 -9.39 1.14 -23.18
C ALA A 102 -9.14 1.96 -21.90
N ILE A 103 -10.20 2.48 -21.27
CA ILE A 103 -10.10 3.19 -19.99
C ILE A 103 -9.62 2.22 -18.91
N TYR A 104 -10.26 1.06 -18.78
CA TYR A 104 -9.92 0.07 -17.76
C TYR A 104 -8.45 -0.35 -17.86
N GLU A 105 -7.97 -0.67 -19.06
CA GLU A 105 -6.58 -1.05 -19.30
C GLU A 105 -5.59 0.08 -18.97
N ALA A 106 -5.87 1.30 -19.46
CA ALA A 106 -5.00 2.45 -19.23
C ALA A 106 -4.90 2.79 -17.74
N VAL A 107 -6.02 2.79 -17.03
CA VAL A 107 -6.10 3.08 -15.60
C VAL A 107 -5.42 1.98 -14.81
N SER A 108 -5.69 0.70 -15.11
CA SER A 108 -5.06 -0.43 -14.42
C SER A 108 -3.54 -0.37 -14.54
N LYS A 109 -3.03 -0.14 -15.76
CA LYS A 109 -1.60 0.02 -16.00
C LYS A 109 -1.00 1.20 -15.22
N LYS A 110 -1.70 2.34 -15.20
CA LYS A 110 -1.23 3.53 -14.48
C LYS A 110 -1.20 3.30 -12.97
N VAL A 111 -2.24 2.69 -12.43
CA VAL A 111 -2.36 2.36 -11.00
C VAL A 111 -1.24 1.42 -10.58
N THR A 112 -1.00 0.34 -11.31
CA THR A 112 0.11 -0.60 -11.05
C THR A 112 1.46 0.12 -11.07
N SER A 113 1.72 0.91 -12.11
CA SER A 113 2.96 1.68 -12.23
C SER A 113 3.16 2.65 -11.07
N VAL A 114 2.10 3.31 -10.59
CA VAL A 114 2.17 4.22 -9.44
C VAL A 114 2.44 3.47 -8.14
N TYR A 115 1.82 2.31 -7.91
CA TYR A 115 2.11 1.50 -6.72
C TYR A 115 3.56 0.99 -6.71
N GLU A 116 4.08 0.54 -7.85
CA GLU A 116 5.47 0.08 -7.99
C GLU A 116 6.48 1.20 -7.76
N ALA A 117 6.22 2.38 -8.35
CA ALA A 117 7.08 3.54 -8.25
C ALA A 117 6.92 4.35 -6.95
N ALA A 118 5.93 4.04 -6.12
CA ALA A 118 5.67 4.78 -4.89
C ALA A 118 6.86 4.66 -3.93
N THR A 119 7.47 5.82 -3.66
CA THR A 119 8.55 5.98 -2.69
C THR A 119 8.04 6.81 -1.50
N PRO A 120 7.61 6.16 -0.41
CA PRO A 120 7.27 6.88 0.81
C PRO A 120 8.46 7.69 1.31
N LYS A 121 8.16 8.80 2.00
CA LYS A 121 9.19 9.69 2.58
C LYS A 121 10.12 8.99 3.58
N LEU A 122 9.69 7.88 4.16
CA LEU A 122 10.43 7.08 5.13
C LEU A 122 10.80 5.73 4.51
N ASN A 123 11.99 5.60 3.92
CA ASN A 123 12.48 4.34 3.37
C ASN A 123 13.17 3.49 4.47
N PRO A 124 12.60 2.34 4.89
CA PRO A 124 13.12 1.56 5.99
C PRO A 124 14.40 0.80 5.66
N ILE A 125 14.71 0.62 4.38
CA ILE A 125 15.98 0.01 3.93
C ILE A 125 17.18 0.90 4.35
N ILE A 126 16.97 2.21 4.50
CA ILE A 126 18.00 3.13 5.00
C ILE A 126 18.31 2.86 6.49
N PHE A 127 17.35 2.33 7.26
CA PHE A 127 17.56 2.00 8.67
C PHE A 127 18.36 0.70 8.87
N GLN A 128 18.23 -0.27 7.96
CA GLN A 128 19.00 -1.52 8.04
C GLN A 128 20.51 -1.32 7.78
N LYS A 129 20.90 -0.34 6.96
CA LYS A 129 22.32 -0.04 6.68
C LYS A 129 23.07 0.61 7.85
N LYS A 130 22.39 1.11 8.87
CA LYS A 130 23.03 1.78 10.03
C LYS A 130 23.33 0.86 11.22
N ILE A 131 22.99 -0.43 11.14
CA ILE A 131 23.20 -1.39 12.24
C ILE A 131 24.46 -2.26 12.01
N TYR A 132 25.12 -2.13 10.84
CA TYR A 132 26.34 -2.86 10.49
C TYR A 132 27.56 -1.95 10.24
N CYS A 133 27.69 -0.84 10.96
CA CYS A 133 28.93 -0.04 11.01
C CYS A 133 29.33 0.21 12.47
#